data_AF-A0A6A1WF22-F1
#
_entry.id   AF-A0A6A1WF22-F1
#
_cell.length_a   1.000
_cell.length_b   1.000
_cell.length_c   1.000
_cell.angle_alpha   90.00
_cell.angle_beta   90.00
_cell.angle_gamma   90.00
#
_symmetry.space_group_name_H-M   'P 1'
#
loop_
_entity.id
_entity.type
_entity.pdbx_description
1 polymer ?
#
loop_
_entity_poly.entity_id
_entity_poly.type
_entity_poly.pdbx_seq_one_letter_code
_entity_poly.pdbx_strand_id
1 'polypeptide(L)'
;MATNGGGGVINIGRLASSIEEMMSHNLLMSRKCCIFRVPNLLYRQNKEAFTPNTFSIGPLHPGHPNLKATEQIKFKYPQCLIARSFSLERRKIGMIDLISSIKQITSTAGGLNFRCISPKMMAD
;
A
#
# COMPACT_ATOMS: atom_id res chain seq x y z
N MET A 1 25.96 -38.67 -11.28
CA MET A 1 24.65 -38.00 -11.43
C MET A 1 24.53 -36.98 -10.32
N ALA A 2 24.68 -35.70 -10.61
CA ALA A 2 24.57 -34.62 -9.64
C ALA A 2 23.86 -33.44 -10.28
N THR A 3 22.70 -33.07 -9.74
CA THR A 3 22.29 -31.67 -9.63
C THR A 3 21.65 -31.49 -8.26
N ASN A 4 22.35 -30.72 -7.44
CA ASN A 4 21.93 -30.28 -6.12
C ASN A 4 20.64 -29.45 -6.23
N GLY A 5 19.51 -30.01 -5.79
CA GLY A 5 18.31 -29.25 -5.49
C GLY A 5 18.48 -28.53 -4.16
N GLY A 6 19.29 -27.48 -4.14
CA GLY A 6 19.44 -26.58 -3.00
C GLY A 6 18.16 -25.79 -2.78
N GLY A 7 17.15 -26.42 -2.18
CA GLY A 7 16.00 -25.75 -1.62
C GLY A 7 16.49 -24.84 -0.50
N GLY A 8 16.69 -23.56 -0.83
CA GLY A 8 17.13 -22.55 0.13
C GLY A 8 16.11 -22.48 1.27
N VAL A 9 16.46 -23.09 2.41
CA VAL A 9 15.68 -22.99 3.64
C VAL A 9 15.68 -21.52 4.04
N ILE A 10 14.53 -20.87 3.89
CA ILE A 10 14.35 -19.48 4.31
C ILE A 10 14.33 -19.50 5.84
N ASN A 11 15.40 -19.00 6.47
CA ASN A 11 15.45 -18.83 7.91
C ASN A 11 14.55 -17.66 8.32
N ILE A 12 13.36 -17.99 8.81
CA ILE A 12 12.32 -17.02 9.19
C ILE A 12 12.84 -16.03 10.25
N GLY A 13 13.61 -16.51 11.22
CA GLY A 13 14.21 -15.66 12.25
C GLY A 13 15.15 -14.61 11.67
N ARG A 14 16.03 -15.03 10.75
CA ARG A 14 16.97 -14.13 10.07
C ARG A 14 16.25 -13.10 9.19
N LEU A 15 15.17 -13.51 8.52
CA LEU A 15 14.33 -12.60 7.74
C LEU A 15 13.62 -11.58 8.64
N ALA A 16 13.03 -12.03 9.75
CA ALA A 16 12.37 -11.15 10.71
C ALA A 16 13.35 -10.12 11.29
N SER A 17 14.52 -10.55 11.76
CA SER A 17 15.55 -9.65 12.27
C SER A 17 16.02 -8.66 11.20
N SER A 18 16.19 -9.09 9.94
CA SER A 18 16.56 -8.20 8.83
C SER A 18 15.47 -7.17 8.50
N ILE A 19 14.19 -7.54 8.62
CA ILE A 19 13.07 -6.62 8.45
C ILE A 19 13.01 -5.64 9.63
N GLU A 20 13.15 -6.12 10.86
CA GLU A 20 13.20 -5.28 12.06
C GLU A 20 14.38 -4.30 12.01
N GLU A 21 15.54 -4.74 11.53
CA GLU A 21 16.72 -3.91 11.28
C GLU A 21 16.43 -2.84 10.22
N MET A 22 15.83 -3.19 9.08
CA MET A 22 15.36 -2.22 8.08
C MET A 22 14.33 -1.22 8.63
N MET A 23 13.47 -1.64 9.56
CA MET A 23 12.48 -0.77 10.20
C MET A 23 13.08 0.14 11.28
N SER A 24 14.14 -0.32 11.95
CA SER A 24 14.81 0.40 13.06
C SER A 24 15.90 1.36 12.59
N HIS A 25 16.50 1.12 11.41
CA HIS A 25 17.07 2.21 10.64
C HIS A 25 15.93 3.15 10.28
N ASN A 26 15.85 4.26 11.01
CA ASN A 26 14.95 5.35 10.74
C ASN A 26 14.86 5.57 9.21
N LEU A 27 13.79 5.06 8.60
CA LEU A 27 13.20 5.61 7.40
C LEU A 27 12.62 6.97 7.78
N LEU A 28 13.47 7.84 8.35
CA LEU A 28 13.33 9.27 8.24
C LEU A 28 13.44 9.52 6.73
N MET A 29 12.33 9.26 6.03
CA MET A 29 11.86 10.11 4.97
C MET A 29 12.31 11.50 5.39
N SER A 30 13.15 12.13 4.55
CA SER A 30 13.58 13.49 4.79
C SER A 30 12.41 14.27 5.37
N ARG A 31 12.58 15.18 6.34
CA ARG A 31 11.43 16.02 6.80
C ARG A 31 10.72 16.73 5.63
N LYS A 32 11.35 16.78 4.46
CA LYS A 32 10.81 17.22 3.16
C LYS A 32 9.87 16.22 2.46
N CYS A 33 9.96 14.92 2.73
CA CYS A 33 9.08 13.87 2.21
C CYS A 33 8.05 13.50 3.28
N CYS A 34 6.81 13.89 3.02
CA CYS A 34 5.72 13.74 3.96
C CYS A 34 4.43 13.45 3.19
N ILE A 35 3.71 12.41 3.63
CA ILE A 35 2.39 12.08 3.11
C ILE A 35 1.37 12.82 3.98
N PHE A 36 0.98 14.03 3.56
CA PHE A 36 -0.06 14.80 4.23
C PHE A 36 -1.35 14.83 3.42
N ARG A 37 -2.48 14.99 4.12
CA ARG A 37 -3.75 15.30 3.49
C ARG A 37 -3.68 16.71 2.92
N VAL A 38 -3.94 16.86 1.62
CA VAL A 38 -4.04 18.16 0.97
C VAL A 38 -5.19 18.96 1.61
N PRO A 39 -4.94 20.16 2.17
CA PRO A 39 -5.99 21.04 2.64
C PRO A 39 -7.03 21.32 1.56
N ASN A 40 -8.32 21.29 1.92
CA ASN A 40 -9.42 21.47 0.96
C ASN A 40 -9.31 22.76 0.14
N LEU A 41 -8.76 23.82 0.73
CA LEU A 41 -8.53 25.10 0.06
C LEU A 41 -7.58 24.93 -1.14
N LEU A 42 -6.41 24.35 -0.93
CA LEU A 42 -5.41 24.12 -1.97
C LEU A 42 -5.96 23.19 -3.06
N TYR A 43 -6.67 22.14 -2.66
CA TYR A 43 -7.29 21.22 -3.60
C TYR A 43 -8.31 21.91 -4.52
N ARG A 44 -9.13 22.82 -3.99
CA ARG A 44 -10.11 23.57 -4.78
C ARG A 44 -9.44 24.52 -5.78
N GLN A 45 -8.27 25.06 -5.43
CA GLN A 45 -7.51 25.97 -6.30
C GLN A 45 -6.83 25.23 -7.46
N ASN A 46 -6.32 24.01 -7.24
CA ASN A 46 -5.64 23.25 -8.29
C ASN A 46 -5.78 21.73 -8.10
N LYS A 47 -6.92 21.17 -8.50
CA LYS A 47 -7.21 19.73 -8.35
C LYS A 47 -6.18 18.83 -9.06
N GLU A 48 -5.71 19.26 -10.23
CA GLU A 48 -4.78 18.50 -11.06
C GLU A 48 -3.40 18.35 -10.40
N ALA A 49 -2.92 19.38 -9.68
CA ALA A 49 -1.66 19.31 -8.95
C ALA A 49 -1.68 18.31 -7.77
N PHE A 50 -2.86 17.92 -7.31
CA PHE A 50 -3.06 17.05 -6.15
C PHE A 50 -3.72 15.72 -6.52
N THR A 51 -3.90 15.46 -7.82
CA THR A 51 -4.41 14.18 -8.32
C THR A 51 -3.21 13.34 -8.76
N PRO A 52 -3.01 12.13 -8.20
CA PRO A 52 -1.88 11.30 -8.57
C PRO A 52 -1.93 10.91 -10.04
N ASN A 53 -0.79 10.97 -10.72
CA ASN A 53 -0.68 10.64 -12.13
C ASN A 53 -0.36 9.15 -12.37
N THR A 54 0.51 8.55 -11.55
CA THR A 54 1.05 7.20 -11.81
C THR A 54 0.70 6.22 -10.70
N PHE A 55 0.91 6.61 -9.45
CA PHE A 55 0.60 5.79 -8.29
C PHE A 55 -0.16 6.58 -7.24
N SER A 56 -1.17 5.94 -6.67
CA SER A 56 -1.84 6.42 -5.47
C SER A 56 -1.54 5.48 -4.32
N ILE A 57 -1.03 6.04 -3.23
CA ILE A 57 -0.85 5.46 -1.92
C ILE A 57 -2.01 5.97 -1.06
N GLY A 58 -3.07 5.18 -0.95
CA GLY A 58 -4.33 5.63 -0.34
C GLY A 58 -5.53 4.81 -0.80
N PRO A 59 -6.77 5.25 -0.50
CA PRO A 59 -7.99 4.62 -1.00
C PRO A 59 -7.99 4.50 -2.52
N LEU A 60 -8.98 3.78 -3.04
CA LEU A 60 -9.20 3.72 -4.47
C LEU A 60 -9.55 5.12 -5.00
N HIS A 61 -9.04 5.46 -6.17
CA HIS A 61 -9.28 6.72 -6.87
C HIS A 61 -10.16 6.44 -8.09
N PRO A 62 -11.48 6.25 -7.87
CA PRO A 62 -12.37 5.87 -8.94
C PRO A 62 -12.38 6.91 -10.06
N GLY A 63 -12.42 6.43 -11.30
CA GLY A 63 -12.62 7.27 -12.49
C GLY A 63 -11.35 7.82 -13.13
N HIS A 64 -10.15 7.42 -12.68
CA HIS A 64 -8.87 7.85 -13.26
C HIS A 64 -8.21 6.72 -14.09
N PRO A 65 -8.28 6.75 -15.43
CA PRO A 65 -7.77 5.66 -16.28
C PRO A 65 -6.29 5.35 -16.06
N ASN A 66 -5.49 6.39 -15.80
CA ASN A 66 -4.06 6.33 -15.48
C ASN A 66 -3.75 5.60 -14.17
N LEU A 67 -4.71 5.50 -13.24
CA LEU A 67 -4.53 4.82 -11.95
C LEU A 67 -5.06 3.39 -11.94
N LYS A 68 -5.76 2.95 -12.99
CA LYS A 68 -6.43 1.64 -13.05
C LYS A 68 -5.47 0.46 -12.77
N ALA A 69 -4.25 0.51 -13.31
CA ALA A 69 -3.24 -0.52 -13.08
C ALA A 69 -2.85 -0.59 -11.59
N THR A 70 -2.61 0.56 -10.96
CA THR A 70 -2.28 0.66 -9.54
C THR A 70 -3.45 0.23 -8.65
N GLU A 71 -4.69 0.53 -9.03
CA GLU A 71 -5.89 0.06 -8.33
C GLU A 71 -6.02 -1.46 -8.37
N GLN A 72 -5.74 -2.10 -9.51
CA GLN A 72 -5.73 -3.56 -9.60
C GLN A 72 -4.69 -4.19 -8.67
N ILE A 73 -3.51 -3.56 -8.53
CA ILE A 73 -2.47 -4.01 -7.60
C ILE A 73 -2.96 -3.90 -6.15
N LYS A 74 -3.65 -2.81 -5.78
CA LYS A 74 -4.25 -2.65 -4.44
C LYS A 74 -5.23 -3.79 -4.11
N PHE A 75 -5.98 -4.31 -5.08
CA PHE A 75 -6.87 -5.46 -4.88
C PHE A 75 -6.16 -6.81 -4.85
N LYS A 76 -5.10 -6.99 -5.65
CA LYS A 76 -4.32 -8.23 -5.66
C LYS A 76 -3.68 -8.50 -4.30
N TYR A 77 -3.26 -7.46 -3.58
CA TYR A 77 -2.55 -7.65 -2.31
C TYR A 77 -3.42 -8.33 -1.22
N PRO A 78 -4.64 -7.86 -0.90
CA PRO A 78 -5.59 -8.57 -0.05
C PRO A 78 -5.91 -9.98 -0.56
N GLN A 79 -6.13 -10.15 -1.87
CA GLN A 79 -6.43 -11.47 -2.44
C GLN A 79 -5.30 -12.47 -2.21
N CYS A 80 -4.06 -12.07 -2.45
CA CYS A 80 -2.88 -12.88 -2.19
C CYS A 80 -2.72 -13.16 -0.69
N LEU A 81 -2.96 -12.17 0.17
CA LEU A 81 -2.93 -12.36 1.63
C LEU A 81 -3.95 -13.42 2.07
N ILE A 82 -5.19 -13.31 1.59
CA ILE A 82 -6.26 -14.26 1.92
C ILE A 82 -5.94 -15.65 1.36
N ALA A 83 -5.45 -15.75 0.14
CA ALA A 83 -5.07 -17.04 -0.47
C ALA A 83 -3.94 -17.75 0.27
N ARG A 84 -3.00 -17.01 0.88
CA ARG A 84 -1.92 -17.59 1.70
C ARG A 84 -2.34 -17.93 3.13
N SER A 85 -3.33 -17.21 3.67
CA SER A 85 -3.69 -17.29 5.08
C SER A 85 -4.88 -18.22 5.34
N PHE A 86 -5.71 -18.49 4.33
CA PHE A 86 -6.94 -19.25 4.48
C PHE A 86 -7.06 -20.35 3.41
N SER A 87 -7.64 -21.49 3.81
CA SER A 87 -8.07 -22.53 2.87
C SER A 87 -9.15 -22.01 1.91
N LEU A 88 -9.32 -22.69 0.77
CA LEU A 88 -10.26 -22.29 -0.29
C LEU A 88 -11.65 -21.93 0.25
N GLU A 89 -12.18 -22.79 1.11
CA GLU A 89 -13.50 -22.68 1.77
C GLU A 89 -13.60 -21.49 2.74
N ARG A 90 -12.48 -21.11 3.35
CA ARG A 90 -12.41 -20.03 4.36
C ARG A 90 -12.07 -18.67 3.77
N ARG A 91 -11.68 -18.59 2.48
CA ARG A 91 -11.28 -17.32 1.84
C ARG A 91 -12.38 -16.26 1.89
N LYS A 92 -13.64 -16.65 1.71
CA LYS A 92 -14.77 -15.71 1.76
C LYS A 92 -14.91 -15.08 3.15
N ILE A 93 -14.81 -15.89 4.21
CA ILE A 93 -14.85 -15.45 5.60
C ILE A 93 -13.65 -14.55 5.91
N GLY A 94 -12.43 -14.98 5.57
CA GLY A 94 -11.22 -14.19 5.79
C GLY A 94 -11.26 -12.83 5.08
N MET A 95 -11.85 -12.77 3.88
CA MET A 95 -12.02 -11.49 3.18
C MET A 95 -13.00 -10.55 3.91
N ILE A 96 -14.10 -11.08 4.46
CA ILE A 96 -15.06 -10.29 5.25
C ILE A 96 -14.40 -9.76 6.52
N ASP A 97 -13.60 -10.58 7.21
CA ASP A 97 -12.91 -10.21 8.44
C ASP A 97 -11.87 -9.11 8.18
N LEU A 98 -11.12 -9.24 7.08
CA LEU A 98 -10.14 -8.25 6.65
C LEU A 98 -10.82 -6.90 6.34
N ILE A 99 -11.92 -6.91 5.58
CA ILE A 99 -12.67 -5.69 5.24
C ILE A 99 -13.22 -5.03 6.52
N SER A 100 -13.76 -5.83 7.44
CA SER A 100 -14.29 -5.34 8.72
C SER A 100 -13.19 -4.68 9.56
N SER A 101 -12.01 -5.30 9.62
CA SER A 101 -10.84 -4.78 10.34
C SER A 101 -10.35 -3.46 9.74
N ILE A 102 -10.24 -3.38 8.41
CA ILE A 102 -9.87 -2.14 7.70
C ILE A 102 -10.90 -1.04 7.95
N LYS A 103 -12.20 -1.37 7.94
CA LYS A 103 -13.27 -0.40 8.21
C LYS A 103 -13.18 0.16 9.63
N GLN A 104 -12.88 -0.68 10.61
CA GLN A 104 -12.68 -0.24 12.00
C GLN A 104 -11.50 0.73 12.10
N ILE A 105 -10.34 0.37 11.52
CA ILE A 105 -9.14 1.23 11.52
C ILE A 105 -9.42 2.57 10.82
N THR A 106 -10.09 2.55 9.67
CA THR A 106 -10.37 3.76 8.89
C THR A 106 -11.44 4.67 9.52
N SER A 107 -12.37 4.10 10.30
CA SER A 107 -13.34 4.87 11.10
C SER A 107 -12.68 5.56 12.29
N THR A 108 -11.75 4.89 12.96
CA THR A 108 -11.00 5.47 14.09
C THR A 108 -9.97 6.50 13.61
N ALA A 109 -9.42 6.33 12.41
CA ALA A 109 -8.43 7.22 11.83
C ALA A 109 -9.00 8.46 11.10
N GLY A 110 -10.32 8.72 11.16
CA GLY A 110 -10.91 9.90 10.55
C GLY A 110 -10.69 9.97 9.04
N GLY A 111 -11.04 8.92 8.30
CA GLY A 111 -11.11 8.94 6.84
C GLY A 111 -9.76 9.23 6.18
N LEU A 112 -8.92 8.20 6.13
CA LEU A 112 -7.64 8.19 5.42
C LEU A 112 -7.84 8.32 3.91
N ASN A 113 -8.27 9.48 3.43
CA ASN A 113 -8.29 9.85 2.02
C ASN A 113 -6.95 10.46 1.67
N PHE A 114 -5.92 9.61 1.62
CA PHE A 114 -4.59 9.99 1.17
C PHE A 114 -4.63 10.30 -0.33
N ARG A 115 -4.91 11.56 -0.66
CA ARG A 115 -4.64 12.10 -1.99
C ARG A 115 -3.14 12.41 -2.04
N CYS A 116 -2.41 11.55 -2.75
CA CYS A 116 -0.96 11.64 -2.87
C CYS A 116 -0.54 13.00 -3.41
N ILE A 117 0.42 13.62 -2.73
CA ILE A 117 1.29 14.63 -3.32
C ILE A 117 2.31 13.84 -4.14
N SER A 118 2.05 13.66 -5.44
CA SER A 118 3.17 13.54 -6.36
C SER A 118 3.61 14.97 -6.62
N PRO A 119 4.80 15.43 -6.17
CA PRO A 119 5.37 16.60 -6.79
C PRO A 119 5.35 16.32 -8.29
N LYS A 120 4.80 17.25 -9.06
CA LYS A 120 5.14 17.33 -10.48
C LYS A 120 6.67 17.42 -10.45
N MET A 121 7.38 16.31 -10.72
CA MET A 121 8.79 16.40 -11.09
C MET A 121 8.74 17.25 -12.34
N MET A 122 9.00 18.54 -12.18
CA MET A 122 9.38 19.41 -13.26
C MET A 122 10.66 18.75 -13.79
N ALA A 123 10.48 18.01 -14.88
CA ALA A 123 11.58 17.68 -15.74
C ALA A 123 11.96 19.01 -16.38
N ASP A 124 13.06 19.58 -15.90
CA ASP A 124 13.87 20.51 -16.68
C ASP A 124 14.73 19.68 -17.66
#